data_AF-A0A4Q8LMC9-F1
#
_entry.id   AF-A0A4Q8LMC9-F1
#
_cell.length_a   1.000
_cell.length_b   1.000
_cell.length_c   1.000
_cell.angle_alpha   90.00
_cell.angle_beta   90.00
_cell.angle_gamma   90.00
#
_symmetry.space_group_name_H-M   'P 1'
#
loop_
_entity.id
_entity.type
_entity.pdbx_description
1 polymer ?
#
loop_
_entity_poly.entity_id
_entity_poly.type
_entity_poly.pdbx_seq_one_letter_code
_entity_poly.pdbx_strand_id
1 'polypeptide(L)'
;MSNWYYADRDRQRHGPMDAAALAQAFNAGRIGQDALVWREGLPDWQPLGRHAAELGLLGDAPVAPPPAEPAPFAAEPTPPANADWRSAVPGATVEPASPYAAPRATIAREQDVVDGGEIVYAGFLKRFAASMLDGLIVGAVMLAVLAIVVAVMGIGGHLFSDMEAGRAPMLGVTFVLLFYLVPFLVQAAYFTLMHASGSQATLGKLAVGIKVVRSNGERISVLRSFGRFAGLVLLGAVTCNLTLLASAIMSGITARKQGLHDMMSDTLVVDRWAFTAHPERQRRELGAVTITMLVLAGLVLLGYVAIMVFAGIGAAMSHR
;
A
#
# COMPACT_ATOMS: atom_id res chain seq x y z
N MET A 1 42.68 41.22 6.53
CA MET A 1 42.11 40.36 5.48
C MET A 1 42.09 38.96 6.05
N SER A 2 40.91 38.42 6.36
CA SER A 2 40.80 37.08 6.98
C SER A 2 40.95 36.01 5.90
N ASN A 3 41.90 35.09 6.09
CA ASN A 3 42.10 33.96 5.20
C ASN A 3 41.01 32.90 5.48
N TRP A 4 40.28 32.52 4.45
CA TRP A 4 39.24 31.50 4.51
C TRP A 4 39.70 30.21 3.84
N TYR A 5 39.18 29.11 4.35
CA TYR A 5 39.34 27.77 3.82
C TYR A 5 37.96 27.15 3.65
N TYR A 6 37.77 26.32 2.63
CA TYR A 6 36.55 25.52 2.47
C TYR A 6 36.88 24.05 2.26
N ALA A 7 35.98 23.16 2.68
CA ALA A 7 36.02 21.74 2.39
C ALA A 7 34.93 21.40 1.35
N ASP A 8 35.32 20.74 0.27
CA ASP A 8 34.38 20.24 -0.74
C ASP A 8 33.65 18.97 -0.27
N ARG A 9 32.79 18.42 -1.14
CA ARG A 9 32.04 17.18 -0.86
C ARG A 9 32.95 15.96 -0.67
N ASP A 10 34.15 15.99 -1.22
CA ASP A 10 35.17 14.95 -1.07
C ASP A 10 36.05 15.16 0.17
N ARG A 11 35.69 16.13 1.03
CA ARG A 11 36.41 16.53 2.25
C ARG A 11 37.84 17.01 2.00
N GLN A 12 38.15 17.46 0.78
CA GLN A 12 39.44 18.08 0.50
C GLN A 12 39.40 19.55 0.90
N ARG A 13 40.46 19.97 1.61
CA ARG A 13 40.60 21.34 2.09
C ARG A 13 41.24 22.21 1.02
N HIS A 14 40.53 23.26 0.63
CA HIS A 14 40.98 24.27 -0.32
C HIS A 14 41.19 25.61 0.39
N GLY A 15 42.32 26.28 0.11
CA GLY A 15 42.67 27.59 0.68
C GLY A 15 44.18 27.75 0.92
N PRO A 16 44.63 28.94 1.37
CA PRO A 16 43.85 30.10 1.80
C PRO A 16 43.31 30.93 0.62
N MET A 17 42.07 31.40 0.74
CA MET A 17 41.47 32.36 -0.19
C MET A 17 40.80 33.50 0.58
N ASP A 18 40.64 34.65 -0.07
CA ASP A 18 39.92 35.77 0.54
C ASP A 18 38.39 35.57 0.46
N ALA A 19 37.66 36.42 1.17
CA ALA A 19 36.20 36.36 1.22
C ALA A 19 35.56 36.57 -0.17
N ALA A 20 36.19 37.36 -1.05
CA ALA A 20 35.67 37.66 -2.38
C ALA A 20 35.79 36.46 -3.33
N ALA A 21 36.91 35.74 -3.28
CA ALA A 21 37.13 34.51 -4.02
C ALA A 21 36.19 33.39 -3.56
N LEU A 22 35.94 33.29 -2.25
CA LEU A 22 34.97 32.36 -1.68
C LEU A 22 33.54 32.70 -2.16
N ALA A 23 33.19 33.99 -2.17
CA ALA A 23 31.89 34.45 -2.70
C ALA A 23 31.73 34.16 -4.20
N GLN A 24 32.80 34.33 -4.99
CA GLN A 24 32.80 34.00 -6.41
C GLN A 24 32.65 32.49 -6.66
N ALA A 25 33.28 31.64 -5.84
CA ALA A 25 33.12 30.18 -5.94
C ALA A 25 31.68 29.73 -5.64
N PHE A 26 31.01 30.39 -4.69
CA PHE A 26 29.59 30.16 -4.39
C PHE A 26 28.68 30.61 -5.54
N ASN A 27 28.88 31.84 -6.05
CA ASN A 27 28.12 32.37 -7.18
C ASN A 27 28.32 31.57 -8.47
N ALA A 28 29.49 30.94 -8.64
CA ALA A 28 29.78 30.02 -9.74
C ALA A 28 29.21 28.60 -9.54
N GLY A 29 28.50 28.33 -8.44
CA GLY A 29 27.89 27.03 -8.13
C GLY A 29 28.89 25.93 -7.77
N ARG A 30 30.16 26.25 -7.50
CA ARG A 30 31.19 25.26 -7.14
C ARG A 30 31.11 24.80 -5.69
N ILE A 31 30.55 25.63 -4.82
CA ILE A 31 30.33 25.34 -3.40
C ILE A 31 28.86 25.63 -3.06
N GLY A 32 28.23 24.72 -2.32
CA GLY A 32 26.84 24.87 -1.85
C GLY A 32 26.77 25.58 -0.51
N GLN A 33 25.56 25.94 -0.05
CA GLN A 33 25.33 26.54 1.27
C GLN A 33 25.71 25.61 2.43
N ASP A 34 25.73 24.30 2.16
CA ASP A 34 26.14 23.20 3.02
C ASP A 34 27.66 22.99 3.09
N ALA A 35 28.44 23.64 2.21
CA ALA A 35 29.89 23.52 2.22
C ALA A 35 30.48 24.05 3.53
N LEU A 36 31.41 23.30 4.12
CA LEU A 36 32.04 23.68 5.39
C LEU A 36 33.16 24.69 5.13
N VAL A 37 33.13 25.79 5.85
CA VAL A 37 34.13 26.84 5.81
C VAL A 37 34.75 27.09 7.18
N TRP A 38 36.01 27.49 7.17
CA TRP A 38 36.77 27.81 8.37
C TRP A 38 37.67 29.02 8.11
N ARG A 39 37.87 29.81 9.17
CA ARG A 39 38.84 30.90 9.20
C ARG A 39 39.49 30.96 10.59
N GLU A 40 40.62 31.62 10.64
CA GLU A 40 41.31 31.91 11.89
C GLU A 40 40.38 32.69 12.84
N GLY A 41 40.15 32.14 14.04
CA GLY A 41 39.21 32.67 15.04
C GLY A 41 37.87 31.92 15.15
N LEU A 42 37.57 30.97 14.25
CA LEU A 42 36.43 30.06 14.42
C LEU A 42 36.82 28.81 15.21
N PRO A 43 36.00 28.37 16.18
CA PRO A 43 36.30 27.19 16.99
C PRO A 43 36.30 25.90 16.19
N ASP A 44 35.44 25.79 15.17
CA ASP A 44 35.26 24.60 14.32
C ASP A 44 34.85 25.01 12.90
N TRP A 45 34.87 24.04 11.97
CA TRP A 45 34.34 24.17 10.61
C TRP A 45 32.82 24.39 10.65
N GLN A 46 32.32 25.44 9.99
CA GLN A 46 30.91 25.79 10.00
C GLN A 46 30.33 25.86 8.58
N PRO A 47 29.03 25.60 8.37
CA PRO A 47 28.40 25.71 7.06
C PRO A 47 28.47 27.13 6.50
N LEU A 48 28.77 27.28 5.21
CA LEU A 48 28.88 28.55 4.50
C LEU A 48 27.62 29.42 4.66
N GLY A 49 26.43 28.79 4.65
CA GLY A 49 25.16 29.49 4.85
C GLY A 49 25.08 30.31 6.14
N ARG A 50 25.78 29.90 7.21
CA ARG A 50 25.83 30.64 8.48
C ARG A 50 26.61 31.96 8.38
N HIS A 51 27.57 32.02 7.46
CA HIS A 51 28.42 33.18 7.20
C HIS A 51 28.03 33.92 5.92
N ALA A 52 26.90 33.59 5.29
CA ALA A 52 26.47 34.18 4.03
C ALA A 52 26.23 35.70 4.12
N ALA A 53 25.72 36.18 5.26
CA ALA A 53 25.55 37.62 5.51
C ALA A 53 26.90 38.36 5.66
N GLU A 54 27.90 37.70 6.25
CA GLU A 54 29.23 38.27 6.47
C GLU A 54 30.08 38.28 5.19
N LEU A 55 29.89 37.28 4.33
CA LEU A 55 30.58 37.15 3.04
C LEU A 55 29.91 37.94 1.90
N GLY A 56 28.87 38.74 2.20
CA GLY A 56 28.13 39.51 1.20
C GLY A 56 27.40 38.65 0.17
N LEU A 57 27.04 37.41 0.53
CA LEU A 57 26.38 36.44 -0.35
C LEU A 57 24.85 36.62 -0.42
N LEU A 58 24.29 37.42 0.49
CA LEU A 58 22.90 37.86 0.43
C LEU A 58 22.89 39.21 -0.31
N GLY A 59 22.51 39.22 -1.58
CA GLY A 59 22.35 40.45 -2.34
C GLY A 59 21.34 41.39 -1.68
N ASP A 60 21.57 42.70 -1.84
CA ASP A 60 20.66 43.76 -1.36
C ASP A 60 19.22 43.44 -1.77
N ALA A 61 18.37 43.20 -0.78
CA ALA A 61 16.94 43.11 -0.99
C ALA A 61 16.43 44.49 -1.47
N PRO A 62 15.61 44.57 -2.54
CA PRO A 62 15.05 45.85 -2.94
C PRO A 62 14.19 46.41 -1.81
N VAL A 63 14.51 47.64 -1.37
CA VAL A 63 13.71 48.39 -0.40
C VAL A 63 12.30 48.58 -0.97
N ALA A 64 11.29 48.06 -0.27
CA ALA A 64 9.89 48.26 -0.60
C ALA A 64 9.51 49.76 -0.49
N PRO A 65 8.69 50.32 -1.40
CA PRO A 65 8.20 51.69 -1.26
C PRO A 65 7.19 51.81 -0.10
N PRO A 66 7.01 53.00 0.50
CA PRO A 66 6.11 53.21 1.63
C PRO A 66 4.63 53.03 1.22
N PRO A 67 3.73 52.69 2.15
CA PRO A 67 2.34 52.40 1.84
C PRO A 67 1.60 53.68 1.42
N ALA A 68 1.00 53.66 0.24
CA ALA A 68 0.06 54.68 -0.21
C ALA A 68 -1.27 54.55 0.55
N GLU A 69 -1.88 55.69 0.88
CA GLU A 69 -3.21 55.79 1.51
C GLU A 69 -4.29 55.02 0.73
N PRO A 70 -5.33 54.48 1.41
CA PRO A 70 -6.39 53.73 0.74
C PRO A 70 -7.27 54.66 -0.11
N ALA A 71 -7.25 54.47 -1.43
CA ALA A 71 -8.22 55.05 -2.34
C ALA A 71 -9.62 54.39 -2.15
N PRO A 72 -10.72 55.09 -2.45
CA PRO A 72 -12.07 54.60 -2.18
C PRO A 72 -12.40 53.38 -3.04
N PHE A 73 -13.18 52.46 -2.47
CA PHE A 73 -13.68 51.24 -3.11
C PHE A 73 -14.17 51.49 -4.54
N ALA A 74 -13.39 51.05 -5.53
CA ALA A 74 -13.83 50.94 -6.91
C ALA A 74 -14.65 49.65 -7.06
N ALA A 75 -15.85 49.77 -7.62
CA ALA A 75 -16.79 48.68 -7.81
C ALA A 75 -16.18 47.49 -8.58
N GLU A 76 -16.46 46.27 -8.12
CA GLU A 76 -16.09 45.04 -8.81
C GLU A 76 -16.68 45.01 -10.24
N PRO A 77 -15.91 44.56 -11.26
CA PRO A 77 -16.46 44.31 -12.57
C PRO A 77 -17.25 42.99 -12.56
N THR A 78 -18.52 43.07 -12.96
CA THR A 78 -19.40 41.91 -13.15
C THR A 78 -18.80 40.96 -14.20
N PRO A 79 -18.59 39.66 -13.91
CA PRO A 79 -18.07 38.72 -14.89
C PRO A 79 -19.13 38.39 -15.96
N PRO A 80 -18.75 38.16 -17.23
CA PRO A 80 -19.69 37.78 -18.27
C PRO A 80 -20.28 36.38 -17.99
N ALA A 81 -21.59 36.27 -18.14
CA ALA A 81 -22.41 35.12 -17.74
C ALA A 81 -22.23 33.84 -18.60
N ASN A 82 -21.14 33.70 -19.34
CA ASN A 82 -20.94 32.60 -20.30
C ASN A 82 -19.48 32.15 -20.49
N ALA A 83 -18.61 32.32 -19.49
CA ALA A 83 -17.28 31.73 -19.53
C ALA A 83 -17.31 30.29 -18.96
N ASP A 84 -17.23 29.31 -19.85
CA ASP A 84 -16.96 27.91 -19.50
C ASP A 84 -15.61 27.82 -18.76
N TRP A 85 -15.65 27.57 -17.45
CA TRP A 85 -14.45 27.49 -16.60
C TRP A 85 -13.53 26.29 -16.91
N ARG A 86 -13.92 25.42 -17.84
CA ARG A 86 -13.26 24.14 -18.13
C ARG A 86 -12.30 24.14 -19.32
N SER A 87 -12.21 25.22 -20.10
CA SER A 87 -11.52 25.20 -21.39
C SER A 87 -10.34 26.18 -21.54
N ALA A 88 -9.63 26.47 -20.45
CA ALA A 88 -8.39 27.24 -20.51
C ALA A 88 -7.21 26.52 -19.83
N VAL A 89 -6.63 25.50 -20.49
CA VAL A 89 -5.17 25.28 -20.39
C VAL A 89 -4.64 24.72 -21.71
N PRO A 90 -4.04 25.57 -22.54
CA PRO A 90 -2.82 25.18 -23.24
C PRO A 90 -1.71 26.20 -22.92
N GLY A 91 -0.65 25.72 -22.27
CA GLY A 91 0.54 26.52 -21.96
C GLY A 91 0.62 26.91 -20.50
N ALA A 92 1.10 25.98 -19.66
CA ALA A 92 1.62 26.31 -18.34
C ALA A 92 2.84 27.22 -18.53
N THR A 93 2.60 28.53 -18.55
CA THR A 93 3.65 29.51 -18.32
C THR A 93 4.10 29.35 -16.88
N VAL A 94 5.42 29.25 -16.69
CA VAL A 94 6.05 29.19 -15.38
C VAL A 94 5.65 30.46 -14.63
N GLU A 95 4.70 30.33 -13.72
CA GLU A 95 4.29 31.40 -12.83
C GLU A 95 5.52 31.78 -11.98
N PRO A 96 5.89 33.08 -11.88
CA PRO A 96 7.02 33.49 -11.06
C PRO A 96 6.76 33.02 -9.61
N ALA A 97 7.71 32.26 -9.07
CA ALA A 97 7.60 31.68 -7.74
C ALA A 97 7.34 32.78 -6.71
N SER A 98 6.08 32.87 -6.25
CA SER A 98 5.70 33.85 -5.24
C SER A 98 6.51 33.59 -3.95
N PRO A 99 7.15 34.63 -3.37
CA PRO A 99 7.88 34.50 -2.09
C PRO A 99 6.97 34.07 -0.93
N TYR A 100 5.66 34.23 -1.09
CA TYR A 100 4.64 33.83 -0.12
C TYR A 100 3.90 32.55 -0.54
N ALA A 101 4.39 31.83 -1.55
CA ALA A 101 3.87 30.51 -1.87
C ALA A 101 4.10 29.59 -0.67
N ALA A 102 3.01 29.05 -0.12
CA ALA A 102 3.10 28.05 0.94
C ALA A 102 4.04 26.92 0.49
N PRO A 103 4.94 26.41 1.36
CA PRO A 103 5.83 25.31 1.00
C PRO A 103 4.98 24.15 0.47
N ARG A 104 5.08 23.89 -0.84
CA ARG A 104 4.50 22.70 -1.43
C ARG A 104 5.42 21.55 -1.03
N ALA A 105 5.16 20.96 0.13
CA ALA A 105 5.65 19.61 0.39
C ALA A 105 5.03 18.74 -0.69
N THR A 106 5.84 18.34 -1.68
CA THR A 106 5.49 17.18 -2.51
C THR A 106 5.33 16.05 -1.51
N ILE A 107 4.08 15.69 -1.19
CA ILE A 107 3.82 14.44 -0.51
C ILE A 107 4.34 13.41 -1.50
N ALA A 108 5.55 12.90 -1.25
CA ALA A 108 6.08 11.74 -1.94
C ALA A 108 4.97 10.72 -1.81
N ARG A 109 4.27 10.50 -2.91
CA ARG A 109 3.16 9.57 -2.91
C ARG A 109 3.83 8.27 -2.49
N GLU A 110 3.25 7.53 -1.54
CA GLU A 110 3.73 6.20 -1.15
C GLU A 110 3.74 5.18 -2.34
N GLN A 111 3.53 5.68 -3.56
CA GLN A 111 3.42 5.05 -4.86
C GLN A 111 4.66 5.23 -5.74
N ASP A 112 5.72 5.91 -5.27
CA ASP A 112 6.99 5.88 -6.01
C ASP A 112 7.59 4.47 -5.86
N VAL A 113 7.31 3.66 -6.88
CA VAL A 113 7.86 2.32 -7.02
C VAL A 113 9.37 2.44 -7.09
N VAL A 114 10.06 1.86 -6.10
CA VAL A 114 11.51 1.83 -6.08
C VAL A 114 11.99 0.50 -6.65
N ASP A 115 12.54 0.57 -7.87
CA ASP A 115 13.12 -0.58 -8.57
C ASP A 115 14.60 -0.79 -8.21
N GLY A 116 15.10 -2.01 -8.42
CA GLY A 116 16.52 -2.36 -8.27
C GLY A 116 16.95 -2.93 -6.91
N GLY A 117 16.03 -2.98 -5.93
CA GLY A 117 16.26 -3.68 -4.66
C GLY A 117 16.00 -5.19 -4.72
N GLU A 118 16.48 -5.94 -3.73
CA GLU A 118 16.09 -7.34 -3.56
C GLU A 118 14.58 -7.45 -3.29
N ILE A 119 13.89 -8.38 -3.93
CA ILE A 119 12.45 -8.60 -3.76
C ILE A 119 12.22 -9.92 -3.00
N VAL A 120 11.67 -9.81 -1.80
CA VAL A 120 11.28 -10.97 -0.99
C VAL A 120 9.87 -11.42 -1.38
N TYR A 121 9.79 -12.53 -2.11
CA TYR A 121 8.54 -13.14 -2.53
C TYR A 121 7.86 -13.91 -1.38
N ALA A 122 6.55 -13.71 -1.23
CA ALA A 122 5.74 -14.41 -0.24
C ALA A 122 5.51 -15.87 -0.68
N GLY A 123 6.05 -16.81 0.09
CA GLY A 123 5.84 -18.25 -0.12
C GLY A 123 4.46 -18.75 0.32
N PHE A 124 4.23 -20.04 0.10
CA PHE A 124 2.97 -20.71 0.40
C PHE A 124 2.46 -20.46 1.83
N LEU A 125 3.29 -20.67 2.85
CA LEU A 125 2.86 -20.59 4.26
C LEU A 125 2.32 -19.21 4.66
N LYS A 126 2.97 -18.12 4.21
CA LYS A 126 2.48 -16.76 4.46
C LYS A 126 1.14 -16.51 3.76
N ARG A 127 0.98 -17.00 2.52
CA ARG A 127 -0.27 -16.90 1.76
C ARG A 127 -1.39 -17.74 2.41
N PHE A 128 -1.06 -18.94 2.88
CA PHE A 128 -1.99 -19.85 3.56
C PHE A 128 -2.49 -19.24 4.88
N ALA A 129 -1.60 -18.78 5.76
CA ALA A 129 -1.96 -18.11 6.99
C ALA A 129 -2.81 -16.85 6.73
N ALA A 130 -2.47 -16.05 5.72
CA ALA A 130 -3.28 -14.91 5.32
C ALA A 130 -4.68 -15.32 4.85
N SER A 131 -4.80 -16.38 4.04
CA SER A 131 -6.10 -16.89 3.57
C SER A 131 -6.98 -17.46 4.69
N MET A 132 -6.39 -18.05 5.73
CA MET A 132 -7.13 -18.49 6.91
C MET A 132 -7.72 -17.30 7.68
N LEU A 133 -6.91 -16.26 7.90
CA LEU A 133 -7.37 -15.05 8.58
C LEU A 133 -8.42 -14.30 7.76
N ASP A 134 -8.23 -14.19 6.43
CA ASP A 134 -9.23 -13.64 5.52
C ASP A 134 -10.53 -14.46 5.54
N GLY A 135 -10.43 -15.80 5.60
CA GLY A 135 -11.59 -16.69 5.72
C GLY A 135 -12.37 -16.49 7.02
N LEU A 136 -11.68 -16.30 8.14
CA LEU A 136 -12.30 -15.95 9.43
C LEU A 136 -13.02 -14.60 9.37
N ILE A 137 -12.39 -13.58 8.80
CA ILE A 137 -12.96 -12.23 8.70
C ILE A 137 -14.19 -12.24 7.79
N VAL A 138 -14.06 -12.78 6.58
CA VAL A 138 -15.18 -12.87 5.64
C VAL A 138 -16.28 -13.76 6.23
N GLY A 139 -15.93 -14.88 6.84
CA GLY A 139 -16.88 -15.79 7.48
C GLY A 139 -17.66 -15.12 8.61
N ALA A 140 -17.00 -14.35 9.49
CA ALA A 140 -17.64 -13.61 10.57
C ALA A 140 -18.59 -12.53 10.03
N VAL A 141 -18.17 -11.78 9.01
CA VAL A 141 -19.03 -10.80 8.33
C VAL A 141 -20.25 -11.48 7.72
N MET A 142 -20.05 -12.61 7.03
CA MET A 142 -21.15 -13.35 6.42
C MET A 142 -22.11 -13.94 7.45
N LEU A 143 -21.61 -14.42 8.59
CA LEU A 143 -22.44 -14.90 9.69
C LEU A 143 -23.30 -13.77 10.27
N ALA A 144 -22.72 -12.58 10.46
CA ALA A 144 -23.44 -11.41 10.93
C ALA A 144 -24.53 -10.99 9.93
N VAL A 145 -24.21 -10.92 8.63
CA VAL A 145 -25.17 -10.62 7.58
C VAL A 145 -26.31 -11.64 7.55
N LEU A 146 -25.98 -12.94 7.61
CA LEU A 146 -26.98 -14.01 7.63
C LEU A 146 -27.88 -13.91 8.87
N ALA A 147 -27.30 -13.66 10.05
CA ALA A 147 -28.06 -13.49 11.29
C ALA A 147 -29.04 -12.32 11.20
N ILE A 148 -28.61 -11.18 10.64
CA ILE A 148 -29.48 -10.01 10.41
C ILE A 148 -30.61 -10.36 9.44
N VAL A 149 -30.30 -11.02 8.31
CA VAL A 149 -31.33 -11.39 7.32
C VAL A 149 -32.36 -12.33 7.94
N VAL A 150 -31.92 -13.36 8.67
CA VAL A 150 -32.80 -14.32 9.36
C VAL A 150 -33.67 -13.61 10.39
N ALA A 151 -33.11 -12.67 11.16
CA ALA A 151 -33.85 -11.89 12.15
C ALA A 151 -34.89 -10.97 11.50
N VAL A 152 -34.51 -10.22 10.46
CA VAL A 152 -35.40 -9.29 9.74
C VAL A 152 -36.54 -10.01 9.04
N MET A 153 -36.26 -11.17 8.44
CA MET A 153 -37.30 -11.93 7.73
C MET A 153 -38.18 -12.78 8.67
N GLY A 154 -37.88 -12.85 9.98
CA GLY A 154 -38.59 -13.71 10.93
C GLY A 154 -38.44 -15.21 10.64
N ILE A 155 -37.47 -15.56 9.79
CA ILE A 155 -37.32 -16.88 9.17
C ILE A 155 -36.66 -17.90 10.13
N GLY A 156 -36.04 -17.44 11.23
CA GLY A 156 -35.27 -18.30 12.14
C GLY A 156 -36.05 -19.45 12.76
N GLY A 157 -37.30 -19.21 13.18
CA GLY A 157 -38.18 -20.26 13.72
C GLY A 157 -38.78 -21.16 12.63
N HIS A 158 -39.11 -20.58 11.48
CA HIS A 158 -39.73 -21.30 10.36
C HIS A 158 -38.76 -22.22 9.61
N LEU A 159 -37.47 -21.84 9.45
CA LEU A 159 -36.46 -22.72 8.84
C LEU A 159 -36.26 -24.01 9.63
N PHE A 160 -36.17 -23.91 10.95
CA PHE A 160 -35.94 -25.07 11.81
C PHE A 160 -37.16 -25.99 11.77
N SER A 161 -38.37 -25.45 11.89
CA SER A 161 -39.60 -26.23 11.82
C SER A 161 -39.84 -26.88 10.45
N ASP A 162 -39.50 -26.18 9.36
CA ASP A 162 -39.67 -26.71 8.00
C ASP A 162 -38.62 -27.76 7.66
N MET A 163 -37.38 -27.63 8.17
CA MET A 163 -36.35 -28.67 8.07
C MET A 163 -36.73 -29.93 8.86
N GLU A 164 -37.24 -29.77 10.09
CA GLU A 164 -37.70 -30.89 10.91
C GLU A 164 -38.93 -31.60 10.30
N ALA A 165 -39.85 -30.83 9.72
CA ALA A 165 -41.03 -31.37 9.06
C ALA A 165 -40.77 -31.94 7.65
N GLY A 166 -39.53 -31.89 7.14
CA GLY A 166 -39.21 -32.28 5.76
C GLY A 166 -39.90 -31.42 4.69
N ARG A 167 -40.38 -30.23 5.09
CA ARG A 167 -41.06 -29.23 4.24
C ARG A 167 -40.10 -28.17 3.73
N ALA A 168 -38.81 -28.29 4.04
CA ALA A 168 -37.77 -27.41 3.51
C ALA A 168 -37.94 -27.31 1.98
N PRO A 169 -38.36 -26.15 1.45
CA PRO A 169 -38.55 -26.03 0.02
C PRO A 169 -37.21 -26.28 -0.66
N MET A 170 -37.17 -27.38 -1.40
CA MET A 170 -36.09 -27.78 -2.30
C MET A 170 -35.71 -26.58 -3.18
N LEU A 171 -34.56 -25.95 -2.89
CA LEU A 171 -33.92 -24.91 -3.71
C LEU A 171 -34.83 -23.73 -4.10
N GLY A 172 -35.48 -23.08 -3.13
CA GLY A 172 -36.08 -21.76 -3.38
C GLY A 172 -35.04 -20.77 -3.88
N VAL A 173 -35.38 -19.95 -4.88
CA VAL A 173 -34.49 -18.91 -5.45
C VAL A 173 -33.86 -18.04 -4.34
N THR A 174 -34.62 -17.71 -3.29
CA THR A 174 -34.12 -16.98 -2.11
C THR A 174 -32.98 -17.71 -1.39
N PHE A 175 -33.05 -19.04 -1.24
CA PHE A 175 -32.00 -19.84 -0.61
C PHE A 175 -30.72 -19.84 -1.47
N VAL A 176 -30.87 -20.02 -2.78
CA VAL A 176 -29.74 -19.97 -3.73
C VAL A 176 -29.06 -18.59 -3.69
N LEU A 177 -29.86 -17.52 -3.73
CA LEU A 177 -29.33 -16.16 -3.67
C LEU A 177 -28.63 -15.88 -2.33
N LEU A 178 -29.26 -16.20 -1.20
CA LEU A 178 -28.75 -15.85 0.13
C LEU A 178 -27.54 -16.69 0.56
N PHE A 179 -27.53 -18.00 0.26
CA PHE A 179 -26.50 -18.92 0.74
C PHE A 179 -25.36 -19.16 -0.25
N TYR A 180 -25.54 -18.83 -1.53
CA TYR A 180 -24.49 -19.01 -2.54
C TYR A 180 -24.10 -17.69 -3.21
N LEU A 181 -25.06 -16.97 -3.79
CA LEU A 181 -24.73 -15.77 -4.58
C LEU A 181 -24.20 -14.63 -3.70
N VAL A 182 -24.90 -14.28 -2.61
CA VAL A 182 -24.49 -13.17 -1.73
C VAL A 182 -23.08 -13.41 -1.15
N PRO A 183 -22.75 -14.57 -0.56
CA PRO A 183 -21.39 -14.87 -0.10
C PRO A 183 -20.35 -14.78 -1.21
N PHE A 184 -20.68 -15.28 -2.39
CA PHE A 184 -19.79 -15.21 -3.54
C PHE A 184 -19.50 -13.76 -3.93
N LEU A 185 -20.54 -12.91 -4.02
CA LEU A 185 -20.39 -11.50 -4.38
C LEU A 185 -19.62 -10.71 -3.31
N VAL A 186 -19.89 -10.96 -2.03
CA VAL A 186 -19.15 -10.32 -0.92
C VAL A 186 -17.68 -10.72 -0.98
N GLN A 187 -17.38 -11.99 -1.21
CA GLN A 187 -16.00 -12.45 -1.36
C GLN A 187 -15.32 -11.81 -2.58
N ALA A 188 -16.00 -11.79 -3.74
CA ALA A 188 -15.49 -11.17 -4.95
C ALA A 188 -15.18 -9.69 -4.74
N ALA A 189 -16.11 -8.95 -4.12
CA ALA A 189 -15.93 -7.54 -3.79
C ALA A 189 -14.76 -7.33 -2.81
N TYR A 190 -14.71 -8.10 -1.71
CA TYR A 190 -13.66 -8.01 -0.71
C TYR A 190 -12.27 -8.17 -1.32
N PHE A 191 -12.01 -9.28 -2.03
CA PHE A 191 -10.68 -9.54 -2.61
C PHE A 191 -10.34 -8.57 -3.74
N THR A 192 -11.31 -8.24 -4.59
CA THR A 192 -11.08 -7.36 -5.75
C THR A 192 -10.73 -5.95 -5.29
N LEU A 193 -11.57 -5.37 -4.41
CA LEU A 193 -11.42 -4.00 -3.97
C LEU A 193 -10.19 -3.85 -3.07
N MET A 194 -9.95 -4.78 -2.15
CA MET A 194 -8.81 -4.68 -1.23
C MET A 194 -7.46 -4.76 -1.93
N HIS A 195 -7.29 -5.67 -2.90
CA HIS A 195 -6.01 -5.72 -3.62
C HIS A 195 -5.79 -4.53 -4.55
N ALA A 196 -6.85 -3.90 -5.08
CA ALA A 196 -6.75 -2.71 -5.91
C ALA A 196 -6.65 -1.41 -5.10
N SER A 197 -6.95 -1.46 -3.79
CA SER A 197 -6.91 -0.32 -2.89
C SER A 197 -5.47 0.12 -2.56
N GLY A 198 -5.32 1.23 -1.85
CA GLY A 198 -4.02 1.72 -1.40
C GLY A 198 -3.23 0.74 -0.52
N SER A 199 -3.91 -0.18 0.18
CA SER A 199 -3.25 -1.19 1.01
C SER A 199 -2.60 -2.32 0.18
N GLN A 200 -3.07 -2.52 -1.05
CA GLN A 200 -2.64 -3.59 -1.97
C GLN A 200 -2.77 -5.00 -1.37
N ALA A 201 -3.58 -5.15 -0.33
CA ALA A 201 -3.62 -6.36 0.48
C ALA A 201 -4.97 -6.45 1.19
N THR A 202 -5.49 -7.67 1.29
CA THR A 202 -6.60 -8.00 2.19
C THR A 202 -6.16 -7.88 3.64
N LEU A 203 -7.12 -7.85 4.57
CA LEU A 203 -6.83 -7.71 6.00
C LEU A 203 -5.92 -8.84 6.52
N GLY A 204 -6.13 -10.08 6.06
CA GLY A 204 -5.26 -11.21 6.40
C GLY A 204 -3.84 -11.05 5.86
N LYS A 205 -3.70 -10.57 4.61
CA LYS A 205 -2.39 -10.29 4.01
C LYS A 205 -1.67 -9.13 4.69
N LEU A 206 -2.39 -8.09 5.09
CA LEU A 206 -1.85 -6.98 5.87
C LEU A 206 -1.32 -7.44 7.22
N ALA A 207 -2.07 -8.28 7.93
CA ALA A 207 -1.68 -8.81 9.23
C ALA A 207 -0.42 -9.69 9.16
N VAL A 208 -0.26 -10.44 8.07
CA VAL A 208 0.94 -11.27 7.80
C VAL A 208 2.11 -10.44 7.22
N GLY A 209 1.85 -9.21 6.76
CA GLY A 209 2.87 -8.31 6.23
C GLY A 209 3.23 -8.56 4.76
N ILE A 210 2.28 -9.01 3.94
CA ILE A 210 2.46 -9.23 2.51
C ILE A 210 1.47 -8.40 1.69
N LYS A 211 1.83 -8.04 0.46
CA LYS A 211 0.99 -7.26 -0.46
C LYS A 211 1.02 -7.81 -1.89
N VAL A 212 0.05 -7.38 -2.69
CA VAL A 212 -0.12 -7.75 -4.09
C VAL A 212 0.27 -6.58 -4.99
N VAL A 213 1.22 -6.83 -5.87
CA VAL A 213 1.75 -5.84 -6.83
C VAL A 213 1.74 -6.43 -8.24
N ARG A 214 1.95 -5.60 -9.24
CA ARG A 214 2.27 -6.06 -10.60
C ARG A 214 3.74 -6.49 -10.69
N SER A 215 4.13 -7.14 -11.79
CA SER A 215 5.54 -7.51 -12.06
C SER A 215 6.55 -6.36 -11.98
N ASN A 216 6.10 -5.13 -12.24
CA ASN A 216 6.87 -3.89 -12.12
C ASN A 216 6.66 -3.17 -10.78
N GLY A 217 6.13 -3.84 -9.75
CA GLY A 217 5.93 -3.24 -8.42
C GLY A 217 4.74 -2.29 -8.29
N GLU A 218 4.14 -1.86 -9.40
CA GLU A 218 2.98 -0.97 -9.38
C GLU A 218 1.75 -1.61 -8.71
N ARG A 219 0.85 -0.74 -8.26
CA ARG A 219 -0.47 -1.15 -7.77
C ARG A 219 -1.31 -1.75 -8.89
N ILE A 220 -1.98 -2.86 -8.59
CA ILE A 220 -2.88 -3.50 -9.55
C ILE A 220 -4.17 -2.69 -9.73
N SER A 221 -4.71 -2.67 -10.95
CA SER A 221 -5.99 -2.04 -11.24
C SER A 221 -7.16 -2.91 -10.78
N VAL A 222 -8.34 -2.30 -10.59
CA VAL A 222 -9.58 -3.01 -10.18
C VAL A 222 -9.91 -4.13 -11.18
N LEU A 223 -9.84 -3.88 -12.47
CA LEU A 223 -10.14 -4.88 -13.51
C LEU A 223 -9.17 -6.06 -13.45
N ARG A 224 -7.88 -5.80 -13.23
CA ARG A 224 -6.87 -6.86 -13.10
C ARG A 224 -7.04 -7.65 -11.80
N SER A 225 -7.35 -6.96 -10.71
CA SER A 225 -7.69 -7.59 -9.43
C SER A 225 -8.90 -8.51 -9.56
N PHE A 226 -9.93 -8.06 -10.26
CA PHE A 226 -11.11 -8.86 -10.58
C PHE A 226 -10.73 -10.06 -11.47
N GLY A 227 -9.95 -9.84 -12.52
CA GLY A 227 -9.45 -10.91 -13.40
C GLY A 227 -8.65 -11.97 -12.63
N ARG A 228 -7.87 -11.57 -11.63
CA ARG A 228 -7.18 -12.48 -10.71
C ARG A 228 -8.14 -13.32 -9.87
N PHE A 229 -9.19 -12.71 -9.32
CA PHE A 229 -10.22 -13.42 -8.56
C PHE A 229 -11.05 -14.35 -9.47
N ALA A 230 -11.52 -13.85 -10.60
CA ALA A 230 -12.27 -14.61 -11.60
C ALA A 230 -11.45 -15.78 -12.15
N GLY A 231 -10.16 -15.58 -12.43
CA GLY A 231 -9.26 -16.65 -12.85
C GLY A 231 -9.14 -17.75 -11.79
N LEU A 232 -9.00 -17.38 -10.51
CA LEU A 232 -8.99 -18.35 -9.41
C LEU A 232 -10.30 -19.16 -9.35
N VAL A 233 -11.44 -18.48 -9.42
CA VAL A 233 -12.78 -19.10 -9.36
C VAL A 233 -13.05 -19.99 -10.56
N LEU A 234 -12.79 -19.51 -11.78
CA LEU A 234 -13.07 -20.24 -13.02
C LEU A 234 -12.18 -21.47 -13.14
N LEU A 235 -10.86 -21.33 -12.91
CA LEU A 235 -9.98 -22.48 -12.90
C LEU A 235 -10.35 -23.45 -11.77
N GLY A 236 -10.71 -22.94 -10.58
CA GLY A 236 -11.22 -23.76 -9.48
C GLY A 236 -12.45 -24.56 -9.89
N ALA A 237 -13.44 -23.94 -10.50
CA ALA A 237 -14.67 -24.58 -10.95
C ALA A 237 -14.40 -25.67 -12.01
N VAL A 238 -13.57 -25.39 -13.01
CA VAL A 238 -13.26 -26.34 -14.10
C VAL A 238 -12.41 -27.51 -13.63
N THR A 239 -11.52 -27.29 -12.65
CA THR A 239 -10.58 -28.30 -12.16
C THR A 239 -11.03 -29.00 -10.87
N CYS A 240 -12.29 -28.86 -10.46
CA CYS A 240 -12.79 -29.37 -9.17
C CYS A 240 -11.89 -28.95 -7.98
N ASN A 241 -11.54 -27.67 -7.93
CA ASN A 241 -10.65 -27.02 -6.95
C ASN A 241 -9.20 -27.49 -6.93
N LEU A 242 -8.77 -28.34 -7.88
CA LEU A 242 -7.37 -28.76 -7.99
C LEU A 242 -6.42 -27.58 -8.27
N THR A 243 -6.94 -26.48 -8.83
CA THR A 243 -6.20 -25.22 -9.02
C THR A 243 -5.63 -24.63 -7.73
N LEU A 244 -6.29 -24.83 -6.58
CA LEU A 244 -5.77 -24.37 -5.29
C LEU A 244 -4.52 -25.15 -4.90
N LEU A 245 -4.55 -26.48 -5.08
CA LEU A 245 -3.41 -27.36 -4.86
C LEU A 245 -2.27 -27.05 -5.84
N ALA A 246 -2.58 -26.91 -7.13
CA ALA A 246 -1.60 -26.57 -8.14
C ALA A 246 -0.97 -25.18 -7.87
N SER A 247 -1.77 -24.19 -7.47
CA SER A 247 -1.27 -22.86 -7.10
C SER A 247 -0.41 -22.90 -5.83
N ALA A 248 -0.76 -23.75 -4.86
CA ALA A 248 0.04 -23.96 -3.65
C ALA A 248 1.42 -24.53 -3.99
N ILE A 249 1.45 -25.61 -4.77
CA ILE A 249 2.69 -26.26 -5.25
C ILE A 249 3.53 -25.27 -6.06
N MET A 250 2.93 -24.60 -7.03
CA MET A 250 3.62 -23.61 -7.88
C MET A 250 4.20 -22.45 -7.05
N SER A 251 3.51 -21.99 -6.01
CA SER A 251 4.03 -20.95 -5.11
C SER A 251 5.23 -21.40 -4.27
N GLY A 252 5.45 -22.71 -4.12
CA GLY A 252 6.64 -23.27 -3.47
C GLY A 252 7.81 -23.48 -4.44
N ILE A 253 7.53 -23.83 -5.70
CA ILE A 253 8.55 -24.25 -6.67
C ILE A 253 9.02 -23.11 -7.57
N THR A 254 8.13 -22.20 -7.96
CA THR A 254 8.47 -21.17 -8.97
C THR A 254 9.41 -20.11 -8.40
N ALA A 255 10.33 -19.61 -9.24
CA ALA A 255 11.33 -18.62 -8.85
C ALA A 255 10.72 -17.34 -8.23
N ARG A 256 9.57 -16.90 -8.76
CA ARG A 256 8.81 -15.74 -8.24
C ARG A 256 7.67 -16.11 -7.28
N LYS A 257 7.58 -17.39 -6.88
CA LYS A 257 6.57 -17.95 -5.97
C LYS A 257 5.12 -17.60 -6.35
N GLN A 258 4.80 -17.70 -7.64
CA GLN A 258 3.49 -17.34 -8.19
C GLN A 258 2.55 -18.55 -8.28
N GLY A 259 1.26 -18.33 -7.99
CA GLY A 259 0.20 -19.29 -8.32
C GLY A 259 -0.27 -19.15 -9.78
N LEU A 260 -1.06 -20.10 -10.28
CA LEU A 260 -1.54 -20.08 -11.67
C LEU A 260 -2.36 -18.82 -11.99
N HIS A 261 -3.28 -18.45 -11.11
CA HIS A 261 -4.09 -17.23 -11.22
C HIS A 261 -3.25 -15.94 -11.17
N ASP A 262 -2.11 -15.97 -10.48
CA ASP A 262 -1.18 -14.84 -10.38
C ASP A 262 -0.45 -14.62 -11.70
N MET A 263 -0.02 -15.71 -12.34
CA MET A 263 0.64 -15.69 -13.64
C MET A 263 -0.29 -15.17 -14.74
N MET A 264 -1.53 -15.68 -14.78
CA MET A 264 -2.55 -15.23 -15.75
C MET A 264 -2.86 -13.73 -15.64
N SER A 265 -2.75 -13.17 -14.44
CA SER A 265 -3.12 -11.77 -14.17
C SER A 265 -1.91 -10.84 -14.11
N ASP A 266 -0.69 -11.37 -14.33
CA ASP A 266 0.58 -10.65 -14.17
C ASP A 266 0.61 -9.90 -12.82
N THR A 267 0.48 -10.69 -11.75
CA THR A 267 0.54 -10.22 -10.37
C THR A 267 1.54 -11.01 -9.55
N LEU A 268 2.11 -10.36 -8.54
CA LEU A 268 3.08 -10.90 -7.59
C LEU A 268 2.58 -10.68 -6.17
N VAL A 269 2.95 -11.58 -5.26
CA VAL A 269 2.76 -11.37 -3.82
C VAL A 269 4.12 -11.32 -3.17
N VAL A 270 4.39 -10.19 -2.54
CA VAL A 270 5.70 -9.81 -2.01
C VAL A 270 5.55 -9.32 -0.57
N ASP A 271 6.68 -9.17 0.12
CA ASP A 271 6.71 -8.50 1.41
C ASP A 271 6.16 -7.06 1.30
N ARG A 272 5.50 -6.57 2.36
CA ARG A 272 4.92 -5.21 2.39
C ARG A 272 5.92 -4.11 2.03
N TRP A 273 7.20 -4.28 2.33
CA TRP A 273 8.26 -3.31 2.08
C TRP A 273 8.94 -3.48 0.72
N ALA A 274 8.61 -4.52 -0.05
CA ALA A 274 9.11 -4.67 -1.42
C ALA A 274 8.61 -3.51 -2.32
N PHE A 275 9.47 -3.08 -3.25
CA PHE A 275 9.20 -1.93 -4.15
C PHE A 275 8.96 -0.59 -3.43
N THR A 276 9.46 -0.46 -2.19
CA THR A 276 9.40 0.80 -1.43
C THR A 276 10.82 1.34 -1.23
N ALA A 277 10.94 2.59 -0.78
CA ALA A 277 12.23 3.21 -0.45
C ALA A 277 13.02 2.50 0.66
N HIS A 278 12.42 1.53 1.35
CA HIS A 278 13.01 0.84 2.50
C HIS A 278 13.05 -0.70 2.28
N PRO A 279 13.73 -1.20 1.22
CA PRO A 279 13.78 -2.63 0.92
C PRO A 279 14.46 -3.46 2.03
N GLU A 280 15.28 -2.85 2.88
CA GLU A 280 15.94 -3.47 4.01
C GLU A 280 14.98 -3.95 5.12
N ARG A 281 13.75 -3.43 5.14
CA ARG A 281 12.72 -3.82 6.13
C ARG A 281 12.00 -5.11 5.79
N GLN A 282 12.27 -5.70 4.63
CA GLN A 282 11.64 -6.93 4.18
C GLN A 282 12.02 -8.11 5.09
N ARG A 283 11.06 -8.99 5.39
CA ARG A 283 11.28 -10.15 6.26
C ARG A 283 11.13 -11.44 5.48
N ARG A 284 12.22 -12.22 5.36
CA ARG A 284 12.19 -13.56 4.77
C ARG A 284 11.54 -14.59 5.69
N GLU A 285 11.71 -14.43 7.00
CA GLU A 285 11.16 -15.30 8.03
C GLU A 285 9.63 -15.16 8.20
N LEU A 286 9.03 -16.14 8.89
CA LEU A 286 7.62 -16.13 9.24
C LEU A 286 7.41 -15.22 10.47
N GLY A 287 6.49 -14.27 10.35
CA GLY A 287 6.15 -13.40 11.47
C GLY A 287 5.30 -14.13 12.52
N ALA A 288 5.18 -13.53 13.71
CA ALA A 288 4.40 -14.09 14.82
C ALA A 288 2.97 -14.45 14.40
N VAL A 289 2.26 -13.56 13.72
CA VAL A 289 0.89 -13.80 13.21
C VAL A 289 0.83 -15.03 12.31
N THR A 290 1.81 -15.20 11.43
CA THR A 290 1.88 -16.38 10.55
C THR A 290 2.05 -17.65 11.35
N ILE A 291 2.98 -17.67 12.31
CA ILE A 291 3.24 -18.83 13.15
C ILE A 291 2.01 -19.19 13.97
N THR A 292 1.38 -18.21 14.63
CA THR A 292 0.15 -18.42 15.41
C THR A 292 -0.94 -19.04 14.56
N MET A 293 -1.18 -18.52 13.35
CA MET A 293 -2.20 -19.07 12.45
C MET A 293 -1.88 -20.52 12.02
N LEU A 294 -0.62 -20.85 11.74
CA LEU A 294 -0.23 -22.21 11.38
C LEU A 294 -0.37 -23.18 12.54
N VAL A 295 -0.02 -22.77 13.77
CA VAL A 295 -0.20 -23.57 14.98
C VAL A 295 -1.67 -23.82 15.24
N LEU A 296 -2.51 -22.78 15.16
CA LEU A 296 -3.97 -22.93 15.29
C LEU A 296 -4.54 -23.87 14.22
N ALA A 297 -4.09 -23.76 12.98
CA ALA A 297 -4.47 -24.67 11.90
C ALA A 297 -4.14 -26.12 12.23
N GLY A 298 -2.92 -26.37 12.72
CA GLY A 298 -2.45 -27.69 13.10
C GLY A 298 -3.24 -28.29 14.27
N LEU A 299 -3.56 -27.49 15.28
CA LEU A 299 -4.36 -27.93 16.43
C LEU A 299 -5.80 -28.26 16.02
N VAL A 300 -6.43 -27.42 15.20
CA VAL A 300 -7.78 -27.69 14.67
C VAL A 300 -7.79 -28.97 13.83
N LEU A 301 -6.79 -29.16 12.97
CA LEU A 301 -6.65 -30.37 12.17
C LEU A 301 -6.47 -31.62 13.05
N LEU A 302 -5.60 -31.55 14.06
CA LEU A 302 -5.37 -32.64 15.01
C LEU A 302 -6.65 -33.01 15.76
N GLY A 303 -7.38 -32.00 16.25
CA GLY A 303 -8.66 -32.20 16.91
C GLY A 303 -9.70 -32.84 16.00
N TYR A 304 -9.79 -32.39 14.74
CA TYR A 304 -10.68 -32.98 13.74
C TYR A 304 -10.36 -34.47 13.47
N VAL A 305 -9.08 -34.79 13.27
CA VAL A 305 -8.64 -36.18 13.08
C VAL A 305 -8.95 -37.04 14.30
N ALA A 306 -8.72 -36.53 15.51
CA ALA A 306 -9.06 -37.25 16.74
C ALA A 306 -10.57 -37.57 16.82
N ILE A 307 -11.43 -36.58 16.54
CA ILE A 307 -12.89 -36.76 16.52
C ILE A 307 -13.28 -37.84 15.50
N MET A 308 -12.73 -37.80 14.28
CA MET A 308 -13.02 -38.79 13.24
C MET A 308 -12.58 -40.20 13.63
N VAL A 309 -11.43 -40.34 14.28
CA VAL A 309 -10.94 -41.64 14.78
C VAL A 309 -11.87 -42.16 15.88
N PHE A 310 -12.25 -41.32 16.86
CA PHE A 310 -13.18 -41.72 17.92
C PHE A 310 -14.55 -42.12 17.36
N ALA A 311 -15.08 -41.35 16.40
CA ALA A 311 -16.35 -41.67 15.74
C ALA A 311 -16.27 -43.01 14.98
N GLY A 312 -15.17 -43.26 14.26
CA GLY A 312 -14.94 -44.52 13.57
C GLY A 312 -14.82 -45.73 14.50
N ILE A 313 -14.12 -45.57 15.63
CA ILE A 313 -14.04 -46.61 16.67
C ILE A 313 -15.43 -46.88 17.27
N GLY A 314 -16.18 -45.83 17.61
CA GLY A 314 -17.54 -45.95 18.14
C GLY A 314 -18.47 -46.70 17.18
N ALA A 315 -18.44 -46.35 15.89
CA ALA A 315 -19.22 -47.05 14.86
C ALA A 315 -18.80 -48.52 14.72
N ALA A 316 -17.50 -48.82 14.75
CA ALA A 316 -17.01 -50.20 14.68
C ALA A 316 -17.42 -51.05 15.90
N MET A 317 -17.53 -50.42 17.08
CA MET A 317 -18.01 -51.08 18.31
C MET A 317 -19.53 -51.28 18.31
N SER A 318 -20.32 -50.38 17.72
CA SER A 318 -21.79 -50.55 17.64
C SER A 318 -22.26 -51.63 16.66
N HIS A 319 -21.37 -52.11 15.78
CA HIS A 319 -21.65 -53.18 14.82
C HIS A 319 -21.20 -54.59 15.28
N ARG A 320 -20.71 -54.72 16.52
CA ARG A 320 -20.37 -55.99 17.17
C ARG A 320 -21.36 -56.31 18.28
#